data_AF-A0A495S0L9-F1
#
_entry.id   AF-A0A495S0L9-F1
#
_cell.length_a   1.000
_cell.length_b   1.000
_cell.length_c   1.000
_cell.angle_alpha   90.00
_cell.angle_beta   90.00
_cell.angle_gamma   90.00
#
_symmetry.space_group_name_H-M   'P 1'
#
loop_
_entity.id
_entity.type
_entity.pdbx_description
1 polymer ?
#
loop_
_entity_poly.entity_id
_entity_poly.type
_entity_poly.pdbx_seq_one_letter_code
_entity_poly.pdbx_strand_id
1 'polypeptide(L)'
;MSSYLQFNRELHVLVRFYKATLYSYEQTDYLLFKCRKEKESMAELGFTEKPPSYYKIKGPGISENQKNLFEITFVRFVSALEVYLVDQLRDVFIQTKEPFKRQNSKPEFSQAELLSMKSPADIFDKIINKETRKLSSGGFNEIIKYYKEHFQINLADISPGKKKMEEYHQRRHLLVHRLGKTDQQYRDKYNCGSSRISVDESYLANCFEDFKNFAEILNDKLKKRLQVNFSTSKTKIKPEAKSLIIVEIIKGQPNIFDSNYEFWAGDQLCMFTNILDNRINESDKKFKIAISGSAAQISSYGTILKKEVDRGKIRVEYLSAKENSVIPTPKKRLDYKTILLIKERLPEQPWQTGIHKIIAEELGLSNKIVTNTINYLIKNGQID
;
A
#
# COMPACT_ATOMS: atom_id res chain seq x y z
N MET A 1 0.34 6.72 -9.04
CA MET A 1 0.88 6.68 -7.67
C MET A 1 1.29 8.09 -7.31
N SER A 2 0.97 8.52 -6.09
CA SER A 2 1.13 9.92 -5.65
C SER A 2 2.61 10.31 -5.62
N SER A 3 3.45 9.43 -5.08
CA SER A 3 4.91 9.57 -5.01
C SER A 3 5.56 9.81 -6.38
N TYR A 4 5.10 9.13 -7.44
CA TYR A 4 5.59 9.35 -8.81
C TYR A 4 5.29 10.76 -9.33
N LEU A 5 4.07 11.25 -9.09
CA LEU A 5 3.68 12.61 -9.49
C LEU A 5 4.47 13.67 -8.71
N GLN A 6 4.66 13.44 -7.40
CA GLN A 6 5.47 14.30 -6.55
C GLN A 6 6.94 14.32 -6.99
N PHE A 7 7.51 13.16 -7.32
CA PHE A 7 8.87 13.05 -7.83
C PHE A 7 9.07 13.83 -9.13
N ASN A 8 8.18 13.66 -10.11
CA ASN A 8 8.24 14.40 -11.37
C ASN A 8 8.12 15.91 -11.15
N ARG A 9 7.24 16.33 -10.23
CA ARG A 9 7.12 17.75 -9.86
C ARG A 9 8.42 18.27 -9.25
N GLU A 10 9.04 17.54 -8.32
CA GLU A 10 10.31 17.93 -7.70
C GLU A 10 11.43 18.00 -8.74
N LEU A 11 11.54 17.03 -9.64
CA LEU A 11 12.50 17.07 -10.75
C LEU A 11 12.32 18.33 -11.62
N HIS A 12 11.08 18.68 -11.97
CA HIS A 12 10.82 19.90 -12.73
C HIS A 12 11.16 21.18 -11.95
N VAL A 13 10.86 21.23 -10.66
CA VAL A 13 11.21 22.37 -9.79
C VAL A 13 12.74 22.53 -9.74
N LEU A 14 13.48 21.44 -9.55
CA LEU A 14 14.94 21.45 -9.54
C LEU A 14 15.54 21.87 -10.88
N VAL A 15 14.98 21.41 -12.01
CA VAL A 15 15.43 21.88 -13.34
C VAL A 15 15.15 23.36 -13.54
N ARG A 16 13.99 23.87 -13.12
CA ARG A 16 13.68 25.31 -13.20
C ARG A 16 14.63 26.14 -12.35
N PHE A 17 14.87 25.70 -11.11
CA PHE A 17 15.83 26.32 -10.21
C PHE A 17 17.22 26.35 -10.82
N TYR A 18 17.68 25.22 -11.35
CA TYR A 18 18.97 25.10 -12.03
C TYR A 18 19.08 26.09 -13.20
N LYS A 19 18.13 26.08 -14.13
CA LYS A 19 18.16 26.94 -15.32
C LYS A 19 18.09 28.43 -14.97
N ALA A 20 17.23 28.81 -14.02
CA ALA A 20 17.11 30.21 -13.59
C ALA A 20 18.39 30.70 -12.90
N THR A 21 19.02 29.85 -12.07
CA THR A 21 20.26 30.19 -11.38
C THR A 21 21.44 30.24 -12.34
N LEU A 22 21.53 29.29 -13.27
CA LEU A 22 22.55 29.27 -14.31
C LEU A 22 22.47 30.54 -15.17
N TYR A 23 21.27 30.89 -15.65
CA TYR A 23 21.05 32.13 -16.39
C TYR A 23 21.50 33.36 -15.59
N SER A 24 21.16 33.42 -14.29
CA SER A 24 21.58 34.52 -13.42
C SER A 24 23.10 34.61 -13.29
N TYR A 25 23.80 33.47 -13.19
CA TYR A 25 25.27 33.43 -13.17
C TYR A 25 25.86 33.87 -14.51
N GLU A 26 25.34 33.40 -15.64
CA GLU A 26 25.81 33.79 -16.96
C GLU A 26 25.62 35.28 -17.23
N GLN A 27 24.46 35.86 -16.85
CA GLN A 27 24.22 37.30 -16.96
C GLN A 27 25.19 38.10 -16.09
N THR A 28 25.41 37.64 -14.86
CA THR A 28 26.37 38.29 -13.94
C THR A 28 27.79 38.22 -14.49
N ASP A 29 28.22 37.05 -14.96
CA ASP A 29 29.56 36.84 -15.52
C ASP A 29 29.78 37.68 -16.78
N TYR A 30 28.75 37.82 -17.64
CA TYR A 30 28.77 38.67 -18.82
C TYR A 30 28.90 40.17 -18.48
N LEU A 31 28.12 40.67 -17.53
CA LEU A 31 28.19 42.07 -17.10
C LEU A 31 29.55 42.41 -16.47
N LEU A 32 30.06 41.51 -15.61
CA LEU A 32 31.39 41.67 -15.02
C LEU A 32 32.51 41.64 -16.07
N PHE A 33 32.34 40.83 -17.12
CA PHE A 33 33.27 40.80 -18.24
C PHE A 33 33.29 42.14 -18.99
N LYS A 34 32.12 42.72 -19.29
CA LYS A 34 32.00 44.04 -19.94
C LYS A 34 32.70 45.13 -19.13
N CYS A 35 32.39 45.26 -17.84
CA CYS A 35 33.03 46.28 -16.99
C CYS A 35 34.56 46.18 -16.95
N ARG A 36 35.11 44.97 -17.04
CA ARG A 36 36.57 44.76 -16.99
C ARG A 36 37.25 45.02 -18.33
N LYS A 37 36.66 44.52 -19.42
CA LYS A 37 37.29 44.54 -20.75
C LYS A 37 36.98 45.82 -21.52
N GLU A 38 35.74 46.29 -21.44
CA GLU A 38 35.24 47.45 -22.17
C GLU A 38 35.36 48.74 -21.36
N LYS A 39 35.79 48.64 -20.09
CA LYS A 39 35.92 49.75 -19.13
C LYS A 39 34.60 50.52 -18.88
N GLU A 40 33.46 49.93 -19.23
CA GLU A 40 32.14 50.45 -18.85
C GLU A 40 32.05 50.53 -17.32
N SER A 41 31.58 51.66 -16.80
CA SER A 41 31.43 51.80 -15.37
C SER A 41 30.23 50.97 -14.88
N MET A 42 30.33 50.35 -13.70
CA MET A 42 29.19 49.62 -13.10
C MET A 42 27.95 50.53 -12.94
N ALA A 43 28.16 51.84 -12.75
CA ALA A 43 27.08 52.82 -12.67
C ALA A 43 26.35 53.02 -14.01
N GLU A 44 27.05 52.93 -15.14
CA GLU A 44 26.46 52.98 -16.49
C GLU A 44 25.57 51.77 -16.77
N LEU A 45 25.85 50.63 -16.12
CA LEU A 45 25.03 49.42 -16.17
C LEU A 45 23.92 49.38 -15.10
N GLY A 46 23.72 50.47 -14.36
CA GLY A 46 22.66 50.59 -13.35
C GLY A 46 22.96 49.98 -11.99
N PHE A 47 24.22 49.61 -11.71
CA PHE A 47 24.64 49.09 -10.40
C PHE A 47 25.21 50.19 -9.51
N THR A 48 24.66 50.32 -8.30
CA THR A 48 25.13 51.28 -7.28
C THR A 48 26.28 50.74 -6.44
N GLU A 49 26.41 49.41 -6.34
CA GLU A 49 27.42 48.75 -5.53
C GLU A 49 28.52 48.12 -6.38
N LYS A 50 29.76 48.18 -5.86
CA LYS A 50 30.89 47.46 -6.47
C LYS A 50 30.69 45.95 -6.28
N PRO A 51 31.08 45.13 -7.27
CA PRO A 51 30.97 43.70 -7.14
C PRO A 51 31.82 43.19 -5.96
N PRO A 52 31.32 42.22 -5.18
CA PRO A 52 32.03 41.71 -4.01
C PRO A 52 33.41 41.14 -4.36
N SER A 53 34.35 41.21 -3.41
CA SER A 53 35.74 40.78 -3.60
C SER A 53 35.90 39.28 -3.91
N TYR A 54 34.90 38.46 -3.62
CA TYR A 54 34.85 37.03 -3.94
C TYR A 54 34.38 36.71 -5.37
N TYR A 55 33.87 37.70 -6.13
CA TYR A 55 33.49 37.55 -7.54
C TYR A 55 34.68 37.76 -8.51
N LYS A 56 35.85 37.20 -8.17
CA LYS A 56 37.06 37.29 -9.01
C LYS A 56 37.07 36.17 -10.07
N ILE A 57 36.35 36.39 -11.18
CA ILE A 57 36.48 35.56 -12.38
C ILE A 57 37.91 35.76 -12.94
N LYS A 58 38.73 34.70 -13.01
CA LYS A 58 40.13 34.79 -13.49
C LYS A 58 40.28 34.68 -15.01
N GLY A 59 39.21 34.46 -15.76
CA GLY A 59 39.25 34.36 -17.23
C GLY A 59 37.94 33.83 -17.83
N PRO A 60 37.86 33.68 -19.15
CA PRO A 60 36.72 33.06 -19.83
C PRO A 60 36.67 31.56 -19.49
N GLY A 61 35.70 31.15 -18.69
CA GLY A 61 35.50 29.76 -18.29
C GLY A 61 34.38 29.61 -17.27
N ILE A 62 33.95 28.36 -17.05
CA ILE A 62 32.89 28.02 -16.08
C ILE A 62 33.30 28.55 -14.70
N SER A 63 32.47 29.41 -14.11
CA SER A 63 32.74 29.96 -12.80
C SER A 63 32.63 28.89 -11.71
N GLU A 64 33.37 29.05 -10.60
CA GLU A 64 33.30 28.10 -9.49
C GLU A 64 31.87 27.99 -8.94
N ASN A 65 31.09 29.08 -9.02
CA ASN A 65 29.67 29.11 -8.67
C ASN A 65 28.84 28.20 -9.58
N GLN A 66 29.10 28.18 -10.89
CA GLN A 66 28.42 27.27 -11.82
C GLN A 66 28.75 25.81 -11.51
N LYS A 67 30.02 25.49 -11.22
CA LYS A 67 30.41 24.11 -10.81
C LYS A 67 29.69 23.67 -9.54
N ASN A 68 29.67 24.54 -8.53
CA ASN A 68 28.95 24.28 -7.28
C ASN A 68 27.45 24.09 -7.52
N LEU A 69 26.84 24.87 -8.41
CA LEU A 69 25.44 24.71 -8.81
C LEU A 69 25.18 23.33 -9.46
N PHE A 70 26.07 22.86 -10.32
CA PHE A 70 25.96 21.52 -10.93
C PHE A 70 26.00 20.43 -9.85
N GLU A 71 26.99 20.50 -8.95
CA GLU A 71 27.16 19.54 -7.86
C GLU A 71 25.95 19.53 -6.89
N ILE A 72 25.47 20.71 -6.46
CA ILE A 72 24.31 20.83 -5.56
C ILE A 72 23.05 20.29 -6.22
N THR A 73 22.80 20.67 -7.48
CA THR A 73 21.64 20.17 -8.24
C THR A 73 21.68 18.66 -8.38
N PHE A 74 22.85 18.09 -8.70
CA PHE A 74 23.04 16.65 -8.78
C PHE A 74 22.73 15.95 -7.45
N VAL A 75 23.28 16.44 -6.33
CA VAL A 75 22.99 15.90 -5.00
C VAL A 75 21.49 15.90 -4.70
N ARG A 76 20.78 16.96 -5.10
CA ARG A 76 19.32 17.08 -4.94
C ARG A 76 18.56 16.09 -5.81
N PHE A 77 18.97 15.87 -7.06
CA PHE A 77 18.36 14.86 -7.93
C PHE A 77 18.46 13.45 -7.35
N VAL A 78 19.67 13.04 -6.92
CA VAL A 78 19.88 11.70 -6.34
C VAL A 78 19.02 11.53 -5.08
N SER A 79 18.99 12.55 -4.22
CA SER A 79 18.18 12.53 -2.99
C SER A 79 16.67 12.45 -3.29
N ALA A 80 16.19 13.15 -4.33
CA ALA A 80 14.80 13.07 -4.76
C ALA A 80 14.42 11.67 -5.23
N LEU A 81 15.32 10.98 -5.94
CA LEU A 81 15.12 9.60 -6.37
C LEU A 81 15.06 8.63 -5.17
N GLU A 82 15.96 8.78 -4.20
CA GLU A 82 15.97 7.95 -2.98
C GLU A 82 14.65 8.07 -2.21
N VAL A 83 14.16 9.30 -2.03
CA VAL A 83 12.87 9.56 -1.38
C VAL A 83 11.73 8.93 -2.18
N TYR A 84 11.71 9.11 -3.50
CA TYR A 84 10.72 8.51 -4.39
C TYR A 84 10.65 6.98 -4.26
N LEU A 85 11.80 6.30 -4.28
CA LEU A 85 11.87 4.84 -4.16
C LEU A 85 11.30 4.34 -2.82
N VAL A 86 11.48 5.10 -1.74
CA VAL A 86 10.97 4.74 -0.42
C VAL A 86 9.47 5.08 -0.31
N ASP A 87 9.05 6.24 -0.79
CA ASP A 87 7.65 6.69 -0.73
C ASP A 87 6.72 5.87 -1.61
N GLN A 88 7.21 5.31 -2.72
CA GLN A 88 6.47 4.34 -3.51
C GLN A 88 5.99 3.14 -2.67
N LEU A 89 6.75 2.73 -1.66
CA LEU A 89 6.33 1.64 -0.77
C LEU A 89 5.11 2.01 0.05
N ARG A 90 5.01 3.26 0.50
CA ARG A 90 3.83 3.77 1.22
C ARG A 90 2.62 3.79 0.30
N ASP A 91 2.78 4.24 -0.94
CA ASP A 91 1.72 4.22 -1.95
C ASP A 91 1.22 2.79 -2.22
N VAL A 92 2.12 1.83 -2.34
CA VAL A 92 1.76 0.42 -2.50
C VAL A 92 1.04 -0.08 -1.26
N PHE A 93 1.55 0.19 -0.07
CA PHE A 93 0.99 -0.25 1.20
C PHE A 93 -0.44 0.26 1.42
N ILE A 94 -0.73 1.50 1.03
CA ILE A 94 -2.08 2.07 1.04
C ILE A 94 -3.01 1.25 0.12
N GLN A 95 -2.56 0.89 -1.08
CA GLN A 95 -3.36 0.11 -2.05
C GLN A 95 -3.53 -1.36 -1.63
N THR A 96 -2.46 -2.02 -1.21
CA THR A 96 -2.46 -3.44 -0.85
C THR A 96 -1.36 -3.75 0.17
N LYS A 97 -1.68 -4.63 1.12
CA LYS A 97 -0.78 -5.02 2.20
C LYS A 97 -0.06 -6.33 1.86
N GLU A 98 -0.48 -7.03 0.81
CA GLU A 98 0.02 -8.35 0.41
C GLU A 98 1.56 -8.42 0.27
N PRO A 99 2.25 -7.47 -0.41
CA PRO A 99 3.70 -7.53 -0.56
C PRO A 99 4.48 -7.49 0.77
N PHE A 100 3.81 -7.04 1.84
CA PHE A 100 4.38 -6.78 3.16
C PHE A 100 3.99 -7.88 4.18
N LYS A 101 3.12 -8.83 3.81
CA LYS A 101 2.73 -9.96 4.65
C LYS A 101 3.82 -11.05 4.66
N ARG A 102 4.92 -10.78 5.34
CA ARG A 102 6.02 -11.75 5.48
C ARG A 102 5.70 -12.78 6.57
N GLN A 103 5.81 -14.07 6.27
CA GLN A 103 5.72 -15.13 7.28
C GLN A 103 6.94 -15.17 8.21
N ASN A 104 8.11 -14.75 7.71
CA ASN A 104 9.39 -14.83 8.43
C ASN A 104 9.75 -13.57 9.23
N SER A 105 8.97 -12.49 9.11
CA SER A 105 9.18 -11.27 9.88
C SER A 105 8.07 -11.16 10.92
N LYS A 106 8.46 -11.28 12.18
CA LYS A 106 7.57 -11.06 13.33
C LYS A 106 7.91 -9.68 13.90
N PRO A 107 7.16 -8.62 13.55
CA PRO A 107 7.33 -7.35 14.22
C PRO A 107 6.96 -7.54 15.70
N GLU A 108 7.94 -7.34 16.58
CA GLU A 108 7.74 -7.35 18.02
C GLU A 108 7.28 -5.97 18.48
N PHE A 109 6.26 -5.97 19.34
CA PHE A 109 5.74 -4.77 20.01
C PHE A 109 5.69 -5.05 21.51
N SER A 110 6.13 -4.09 22.31
CA SER A 110 5.95 -4.19 23.77
C SER A 110 4.47 -4.01 24.15
N GLN A 111 4.08 -4.53 25.30
CA GLN A 111 2.71 -4.36 25.82
C GLN A 111 2.34 -2.88 25.97
N ALA A 112 3.28 -2.05 26.48
CA ALA A 112 3.08 -0.62 26.60
C ALA A 112 2.83 0.04 25.24
N GLU A 113 3.57 -0.36 24.20
CA GLU A 113 3.36 0.17 22.86
C GLU A 113 2.00 -0.23 22.28
N LEU A 114 1.59 -1.49 22.42
CA LEU A 114 0.27 -1.95 21.93
C LEU A 114 -0.87 -1.21 22.64
N LEU A 115 -0.77 -1.04 23.96
CA LEU A 115 -1.78 -0.33 24.75
C LEU A 115 -1.80 1.19 24.48
N SER A 116 -0.68 1.75 24.00
CA SER A 116 -0.60 3.17 23.61
C SER A 116 -1.17 3.47 22.22
N MET A 117 -1.38 2.45 21.39
CA MET A 117 -1.94 2.62 20.05
C MET A 117 -3.43 2.95 20.15
N LYS A 118 -3.82 4.02 19.48
CA LYS A 118 -5.21 4.51 19.47
C LYS A 118 -6.05 3.80 18.41
N SER A 119 -5.40 3.22 17.41
CA SER A 119 -6.07 2.58 16.29
C SER A 119 -5.25 1.46 15.67
N PRO A 120 -5.89 0.52 14.96
CA PRO A 120 -5.17 -0.45 14.12
C PRO A 120 -4.32 0.21 13.02
N ALA A 121 -4.65 1.44 12.61
CA ALA A 121 -3.83 2.17 11.65
C ALA A 121 -2.45 2.50 12.22
N ASP A 122 -2.34 2.77 13.53
CA ASP A 122 -1.08 3.04 14.20
C ASP A 122 -0.12 1.83 14.13
N ILE A 123 -0.68 0.61 14.17
CA ILE A 123 0.10 -0.64 13.98
C ILE A 123 0.67 -0.67 12.56
N PHE A 124 -0.19 -0.43 11.57
CA PHE A 124 0.21 -0.44 10.16
C PHE A 124 1.25 0.64 9.85
N ASP A 125 1.08 1.85 10.40
CA ASP A 125 2.02 2.95 10.27
C ASP A 125 3.36 2.61 10.91
N LYS A 126 3.38 1.99 12.10
CA LYS A 126 4.64 1.52 12.71
C LYS A 126 5.34 0.48 11.82
N ILE A 127 4.59 -0.47 11.23
CA ILE A 127 5.16 -1.50 10.35
C ILE A 127 5.82 -0.86 9.13
N ILE A 128 5.08 -0.05 8.37
CA ILE A 128 5.60 0.54 7.13
C ILE A 128 6.72 1.55 7.40
N ASN A 129 6.67 2.29 8.52
CA ASN A 129 7.75 3.21 8.91
C ASN A 129 9.03 2.46 9.29
N LYS A 130 8.93 1.30 9.95
CA LYS A 130 10.09 0.47 10.26
C LYS A 130 10.77 -0.04 8.99
N GLU A 131 10.00 -0.50 8.02
CA GLU A 131 10.53 -0.98 6.75
C GLU A 131 11.15 0.14 5.91
N THR A 132 10.42 1.25 5.73
CA THR A 132 10.92 2.40 4.95
C THR A 132 12.17 3.02 5.56
N ARG A 133 12.25 3.15 6.90
CA ARG A 133 13.45 3.69 7.59
C ARG A 133 14.69 2.84 7.34
N LYS A 134 14.56 1.51 7.36
CA LYS A 134 15.67 0.60 7.07
C LYS A 134 16.24 0.83 5.66
N LEU A 135 15.35 1.06 4.69
CA LEU A 135 15.74 1.30 3.29
C LEU A 135 16.40 2.66 3.10
N SER A 136 15.88 3.71 3.74
CA SER A 136 16.50 5.04 3.72
C SER A 136 17.95 5.02 4.23
N SER A 137 18.25 4.19 5.25
CA SER A 137 19.63 4.05 5.77
C SER A 137 20.52 3.09 4.98
N GLY A 138 19.94 2.14 4.23
CA GLY A 138 20.66 1.04 3.59
C GLY A 138 21.27 1.37 2.22
N GLY A 139 20.90 2.52 1.65
CA GLY A 139 21.33 2.93 0.32
C GLY A 139 20.72 2.10 -0.82
N PHE A 140 21.15 2.39 -2.05
CA PHE A 140 20.52 1.87 -3.26
C PHE A 140 20.54 0.34 -3.39
N ASN A 141 21.61 -0.32 -2.92
CA ASN A 141 21.72 -1.78 -3.00
C ASN A 141 20.67 -2.51 -2.15
N GLU A 142 20.37 -2.00 -0.95
CA GLU A 142 19.28 -2.52 -0.11
C GLU A 142 17.91 -2.31 -0.77
N ILE A 143 17.71 -1.17 -1.45
CA ILE A 143 16.49 -0.90 -2.21
C ILE A 143 16.33 -1.88 -3.37
N ILE A 144 17.38 -2.17 -4.15
CA ILE A 144 17.34 -3.18 -5.22
C ILE A 144 16.90 -4.54 -4.67
N LYS A 145 17.53 -4.98 -3.58
CA LYS A 145 17.22 -6.25 -2.94
C LYS A 145 15.76 -6.29 -2.50
N TYR A 146 15.31 -5.24 -1.84
CA TYR A 146 13.94 -5.11 -1.36
C TYR A 146 12.91 -5.21 -2.51
N TYR A 147 13.11 -4.45 -3.59
CA TYR A 147 12.17 -4.47 -4.71
C TYR A 147 12.12 -5.84 -5.41
N LYS A 148 13.26 -6.51 -5.50
CA LYS A 148 13.34 -7.87 -6.05
C LYS A 148 12.61 -8.88 -5.18
N GLU A 149 12.78 -8.80 -3.86
CA GLU A 149 12.14 -9.71 -2.90
C GLU A 149 10.63 -9.48 -2.78
N HIS A 150 10.17 -8.23 -2.71
CA HIS A 150 8.78 -7.90 -2.41
C HIS A 150 7.88 -7.75 -3.63
N PHE A 151 8.41 -7.22 -4.72
CA PHE A 151 7.62 -6.93 -5.91
C PHE A 151 8.01 -7.79 -7.11
N GLN A 152 9.04 -8.63 -6.98
CA GLN A 152 9.65 -9.36 -8.09
C GLN A 152 10.07 -8.40 -9.22
N ILE A 153 10.51 -7.20 -8.86
CA ILE A 153 11.01 -6.19 -9.78
C ILE A 153 12.51 -6.07 -9.57
N ASN A 154 13.28 -6.48 -10.57
CA ASN A 154 14.71 -6.26 -10.54
C ASN A 154 15.03 -4.84 -11.02
N LEU A 155 15.33 -3.93 -10.09
CA LEU A 155 15.70 -2.54 -10.40
C LEU A 155 17.02 -2.46 -11.19
N ALA A 156 17.89 -3.47 -11.07
CA ALA A 156 19.16 -3.51 -11.80
C ALA A 156 19.00 -3.54 -13.33
N ASP A 157 17.85 -4.03 -13.80
CA ASP A 157 17.56 -4.23 -15.23
C ASP A 157 16.85 -3.02 -15.85
N ILE A 158 16.51 -2.01 -15.06
CA ILE A 158 15.88 -0.78 -15.56
C ILE A 158 16.98 0.17 -16.00
N SER A 159 16.88 0.70 -17.21
CA SER A 159 17.79 1.74 -17.73
C SER A 159 17.91 2.89 -16.72
N PRO A 160 19.13 3.39 -16.42
CA PRO A 160 20.41 3.13 -17.09
C PRO A 160 21.19 1.90 -16.58
N GLY A 161 20.58 1.10 -15.71
CA GLY A 161 21.16 -0.12 -15.16
C GLY A 161 21.91 0.09 -13.85
N LYS A 162 22.16 -1.02 -13.13
CA LYS A 162 22.74 -1.02 -11.78
C LYS A 162 24.04 -0.24 -11.67
N LYS A 163 25.00 -0.44 -12.59
CA LYS A 163 26.34 0.15 -12.50
C LYS A 163 26.29 1.68 -12.48
N LYS A 164 25.48 2.27 -13.36
CA LYS A 164 25.34 3.73 -13.49
C LYS A 164 24.55 4.32 -12.32
N MET A 165 23.45 3.67 -11.92
CA MET A 165 22.68 4.12 -10.75
C MET A 165 23.54 4.07 -9.48
N GLU A 166 24.28 2.99 -9.26
CA GLU A 166 25.20 2.89 -8.12
C GLU A 166 26.29 3.97 -8.17
N GLU A 167 26.81 4.30 -9.35
CA GLU A 167 27.75 5.41 -9.53
C GLU A 167 27.14 6.74 -9.10
N TYR A 168 25.90 7.04 -9.47
CA TYR A 168 25.21 8.27 -9.04
C TYR A 168 25.12 8.39 -7.51
N HIS A 169 24.74 7.32 -6.81
CA HIS A 169 24.67 7.33 -5.34
C HIS A 169 26.05 7.47 -4.70
N GLN A 170 27.07 6.76 -5.22
CA GLN A 170 28.43 6.86 -4.69
C GLN A 170 29.03 8.26 -4.94
N ARG A 171 28.80 8.84 -6.12
CA ARG A 171 29.22 10.20 -6.44
C ARG A 171 28.59 11.22 -5.50
N ARG A 172 27.29 11.10 -5.23
CA ARG A 172 26.60 11.93 -4.24
C ARG A 172 27.21 11.78 -2.84
N HIS A 173 27.51 10.54 -2.43
CA HIS A 173 28.16 10.30 -1.15
C HIS A 173 29.52 11.01 -1.04
N LEU A 174 30.35 10.93 -2.09
CA LEU A 174 31.65 11.58 -2.13
C LEU A 174 31.54 13.11 -2.15
N LEU A 175 30.58 13.69 -2.88
CA LEU A 175 30.31 15.13 -2.87
C LEU A 175 29.90 15.62 -1.47
N VAL A 176 28.95 14.92 -0.83
CA VAL A 176 28.38 15.34 0.46
C VAL A 176 29.34 15.09 1.62
N HIS A 177 30.01 13.94 1.66
CA HIS A 177 30.76 13.49 2.84
C HIS A 177 32.28 13.61 2.69
N ARG A 178 32.80 13.76 1.46
CA ARG A 178 34.24 13.84 1.20
C ARG A 178 34.65 15.06 0.39
N LEU A 179 33.78 16.06 0.27
CA LEU A 179 34.03 17.30 -0.49
C LEU A 179 34.47 17.00 -1.94
N GLY A 180 33.92 15.92 -2.51
CA GLY A 180 34.24 15.45 -3.85
C GLY A 180 35.57 14.71 -3.99
N LYS A 181 36.29 14.37 -2.91
CA LYS A 181 37.56 13.62 -3.01
C LYS A 181 37.30 12.13 -3.26
N THR A 182 37.94 11.57 -4.28
CA THR A 182 37.87 10.13 -4.60
C THR A 182 38.91 9.33 -3.80
N ASP A 183 38.59 8.07 -3.47
CA ASP A 183 39.59 7.09 -3.04
C ASP A 183 39.96 6.13 -4.17
N GLN A 184 40.93 5.25 -3.89
CA GLN A 184 41.41 4.28 -4.87
C GLN A 184 40.30 3.31 -5.28
N GLN A 185 39.46 2.88 -4.34
CA GLN A 185 38.36 1.95 -4.61
C GLN A 185 37.35 2.51 -5.63
N TYR A 186 36.95 3.77 -5.49
CA TYR A 186 36.06 4.44 -6.43
C TYR A 186 36.75 4.61 -7.80
N ARG A 187 38.01 5.04 -7.80
CA ARG A 187 38.80 5.25 -9.03
C ARG A 187 38.94 3.96 -9.84
N ASP A 188 39.26 2.85 -9.18
CA ASP A 188 39.39 1.55 -9.81
C ASP A 188 38.03 1.04 -10.33
N LYS A 189 36.96 1.21 -9.53
CA LYS A 189 35.61 0.73 -9.89
C LYS A 189 35.03 1.42 -11.12
N TYR A 190 35.29 2.71 -11.29
CA TYR A 190 34.71 3.52 -12.38
C TYR A 190 35.73 4.01 -13.40
N ASN A 191 36.97 3.52 -13.34
CA ASN A 191 38.08 3.94 -14.20
C ASN A 191 38.25 5.47 -14.22
N CYS A 192 38.26 6.09 -13.05
CA CYS A 192 38.38 7.54 -12.89
C CYS A 192 39.81 7.89 -12.45
N GLY A 193 40.56 8.60 -13.29
CA GLY A 193 41.93 9.05 -12.95
C GLY A 193 41.97 10.27 -12.01
N SER A 194 40.85 10.97 -11.82
CA SER A 194 40.82 12.21 -11.07
C SER A 194 40.76 11.98 -9.56
N SER A 195 41.53 12.77 -8.80
CA SER A 195 41.49 12.82 -7.34
C SER A 195 40.23 13.51 -6.79
N ARG A 196 39.52 14.26 -7.65
CA ARG A 196 38.28 14.95 -7.31
C ARG A 196 37.21 14.70 -8.37
N ILE A 197 35.99 14.50 -7.92
CA ILE A 197 34.86 14.38 -8.83
C ILE A 197 34.45 15.77 -9.32
N SER A 198 34.08 15.85 -10.59
CA SER A 198 33.40 17.00 -11.17
C SER A 198 32.07 16.57 -11.77
N VAL A 199 31.04 17.38 -11.55
CA VAL A 199 29.76 17.26 -12.28
C VAL A 199 29.73 18.39 -13.30
N ASP A 200 29.72 18.03 -14.58
CA ASP A 200 29.48 18.99 -15.66
C ASP A 200 28.01 19.01 -16.07
N GLU A 201 27.64 20.00 -16.88
CA GLU A 201 26.28 20.18 -17.36
C GLU A 201 25.76 18.96 -18.14
N SER A 202 26.59 18.35 -18.98
CA SER A 202 26.19 17.19 -19.79
C SER A 202 25.89 15.98 -18.91
N TYR A 203 26.69 15.77 -17.87
CA TYR A 203 26.49 14.72 -16.87
C TYR A 203 25.20 14.96 -16.09
N LEU A 204 24.94 16.21 -15.68
CA LEU A 204 23.71 16.57 -14.97
C LEU A 204 22.46 16.36 -15.83
N ALA A 205 22.50 16.75 -17.10
CA ALA A 205 21.41 16.56 -18.05
C ALA A 205 21.11 15.07 -18.28
N ASN A 206 22.15 14.25 -18.45
CA ASN A 206 22.02 12.80 -18.56
C ASN A 206 21.43 12.17 -17.28
N CYS A 207 21.85 12.63 -16.11
CA CYS A 207 21.33 12.16 -14.83
C CYS A 207 19.83 12.45 -14.69
N PHE A 208 19.38 13.65 -15.08
CA PHE A 208 17.96 14.00 -15.09
C PHE A 208 17.15 13.04 -15.99
N GLU A 209 17.61 12.82 -17.22
CA GLU A 209 16.90 11.97 -18.17
C GLU A 209 16.88 10.50 -17.73
N ASP A 210 17.99 10.01 -17.20
CA ASP A 210 18.08 8.67 -16.61
C ASP A 210 17.07 8.49 -15.47
N PHE A 211 16.96 9.47 -14.56
CA PHE A 211 16.05 9.40 -13.41
C PHE A 211 14.59 9.46 -13.80
N LYS A 212 14.26 10.32 -14.78
CA LYS A 212 12.91 10.41 -15.33
C LYS A 212 12.49 9.07 -15.97
N ASN A 213 13.33 8.55 -16.87
CA ASN A 213 13.05 7.29 -17.57
C ASN A 213 13.00 6.09 -16.60
N PHE A 214 13.94 6.03 -15.66
CA PHE A 214 13.95 4.99 -14.63
C PHE A 214 12.66 5.02 -13.79
N ALA A 215 12.24 6.19 -13.33
CA ALA A 215 11.06 6.33 -12.49
C ALA A 215 9.76 5.98 -13.24
N GLU A 216 9.65 6.36 -14.50
CA GLU A 216 8.53 6.01 -15.38
C GLU A 216 8.41 4.49 -15.56
N ILE A 217 9.50 3.84 -15.99
CA ILE A 217 9.52 2.38 -16.19
C ILE A 217 9.21 1.64 -14.89
N LEU A 218 9.79 2.09 -13.77
CA LEU A 218 9.53 1.48 -12.46
C LEU A 218 8.04 1.62 -12.07
N ASN A 219 7.47 2.81 -12.19
CA ASN A 219 6.07 3.07 -11.86
C ASN A 219 5.13 2.19 -12.70
N ASP A 220 5.44 2.00 -13.99
CA ASP A 220 4.64 1.14 -14.86
C ASP A 220 4.78 -0.34 -14.53
N LYS A 221 6.00 -0.83 -14.27
CA LYS A 221 6.22 -2.20 -13.78
C LYS A 221 5.47 -2.46 -12.48
N LEU A 222 5.49 -1.49 -11.56
CA LEU A 222 4.83 -1.60 -10.27
C LEU A 222 3.30 -1.62 -10.42
N LYS A 223 2.71 -0.70 -11.18
CA LYS A 223 1.27 -0.70 -11.49
C LYS A 223 0.81 -2.02 -12.09
N LYS A 224 1.53 -2.55 -13.09
CA LYS A 224 1.23 -3.84 -13.71
C LYS A 224 1.28 -4.97 -12.69
N ARG A 225 2.30 -5.00 -11.82
CA ARG A 225 2.41 -6.00 -10.76
C ARG A 225 1.27 -5.93 -9.74
N LEU A 226 0.85 -4.72 -9.37
CA LEU A 226 -0.29 -4.54 -8.46
C LEU A 226 -1.59 -5.03 -9.08
N GLN A 227 -1.81 -4.78 -10.36
CA GLN A 227 -3.00 -5.26 -11.07
C GLN A 227 -3.03 -6.78 -11.25
N VAL A 228 -1.91 -7.42 -11.60
CA VAL A 228 -1.88 -8.85 -11.93
C VAL A 228 -1.76 -9.75 -10.69
N ASN A 229 -0.85 -9.40 -9.76
CA ASN A 229 -0.48 -10.32 -8.67
C ASN A 229 -1.21 -10.03 -7.36
N PHE A 230 -1.67 -8.79 -7.17
CA PHE A 230 -2.24 -8.32 -5.91
C PHE A 230 -3.67 -7.81 -6.03
N SER A 231 -4.28 -7.96 -7.21
CA SER A 231 -5.74 -8.01 -7.32
C SER A 231 -6.22 -9.30 -6.68
N THR A 232 -6.12 -9.38 -5.35
CA THR A 232 -6.98 -10.26 -4.58
C THR A 232 -8.38 -9.91 -5.04
N SER A 233 -9.01 -10.80 -5.82
CA SER A 233 -10.45 -10.97 -5.74
C SER A 233 -10.71 -10.90 -4.24
N LYS A 234 -11.40 -9.87 -3.75
CA LYS A 234 -11.89 -9.90 -2.38
C LYS A 234 -12.65 -11.22 -2.33
N THR A 235 -12.04 -12.26 -1.78
CA THR A 235 -12.77 -13.36 -1.19
C THR A 235 -13.52 -12.63 -0.11
N LYS A 236 -14.69 -12.09 -0.48
CA LYS A 236 -15.69 -11.63 0.44
C LYS A 236 -15.94 -12.89 1.24
N ILE A 237 -15.22 -13.04 2.35
CA ILE A 237 -15.61 -13.95 3.40
C ILE A 237 -17.05 -13.53 3.62
N LYS A 238 -17.99 -14.35 3.14
CA LYS A 238 -19.40 -14.02 3.25
C LYS A 238 -19.62 -13.88 4.75
N PRO A 239 -19.98 -12.70 5.25
CA PRO A 239 -20.20 -12.55 6.67
C PRO A 239 -21.28 -13.54 7.06
N GLU A 240 -21.07 -14.24 8.17
CA GLU A 240 -21.98 -15.29 8.64
C GLU A 240 -23.35 -14.71 8.95
N ALA A 241 -23.38 -13.45 9.42
CA ALA A 241 -24.60 -12.73 9.74
C ALA A 241 -24.54 -11.28 9.22
N LYS A 242 -25.70 -10.79 8.82
CA LYS A 242 -25.95 -9.38 8.50
C LYS A 242 -27.22 -8.92 9.18
N SER A 243 -27.24 -7.67 9.63
CA SER A 243 -28.44 -7.04 10.17
C SER A 243 -28.53 -5.60 9.69
N LEU A 244 -29.75 -5.16 9.41
CA LEU A 244 -30.06 -3.79 9.07
C LEU A 244 -30.98 -3.25 10.15
N ILE A 245 -30.54 -2.18 10.80
CA ILE A 245 -31.15 -1.70 12.04
C ILE A 245 -31.44 -0.22 11.87
N ILE A 246 -32.67 0.19 12.16
CA ILE A 246 -33.04 1.59 12.31
C ILE A 246 -33.00 1.92 13.81
N VAL A 247 -32.31 2.99 14.15
CA VAL A 247 -32.14 3.46 15.54
C VAL A 247 -32.71 4.87 15.64
N GLU A 248 -33.54 5.08 16.66
CA GLU A 248 -34.04 6.39 17.08
C GLU A 248 -33.57 6.68 18.51
N ILE A 249 -32.84 7.78 18.72
CA ILE A 249 -32.34 8.23 20.02
C ILE A 249 -33.46 8.97 20.76
N ILE A 250 -33.86 8.42 21.90
CA ILE A 250 -34.87 9.01 22.78
C ILE A 250 -34.20 9.95 23.79
N LYS A 251 -33.17 9.46 24.49
CA LYS A 251 -32.56 10.18 25.62
C LYS A 251 -31.04 9.98 25.69
N GLY A 252 -30.31 11.01 25.27
CA GLY A 252 -28.85 11.04 25.25
C GLY A 252 -28.26 10.03 24.26
N GLN A 253 -27.24 10.42 23.51
CA GLN A 253 -26.60 9.48 22.58
C GLN A 253 -25.82 8.41 23.37
N PRO A 254 -26.18 7.13 23.27
CA PRO A 254 -25.38 6.07 23.89
C PRO A 254 -24.01 5.97 23.22
N ASN A 255 -22.98 5.67 24.00
CA ASN A 255 -21.63 5.41 23.50
C ASN A 255 -21.52 4.13 22.65
N ILE A 256 -22.55 3.27 22.64
CA ILE A 256 -22.54 2.01 21.87
C ILE A 256 -22.38 2.22 20.36
N PHE A 257 -22.66 3.43 19.86
CA PHE A 257 -22.52 3.80 18.44
C PHE A 257 -21.21 4.52 18.12
N ASP A 258 -20.32 4.70 19.10
CA ASP A 258 -19.01 5.29 18.88
C ASP A 258 -18.14 4.30 18.12
N SER A 259 -17.31 4.80 17.19
CA SER A 259 -16.44 3.94 16.37
C SER A 259 -15.54 3.03 17.21
N ASN A 260 -15.10 3.52 18.36
CA ASN A 260 -14.21 2.81 19.28
C ASN A 260 -14.96 2.08 20.40
N TYR A 261 -16.28 1.89 20.29
CA TYR A 261 -17.01 1.14 21.30
C TYR A 261 -16.61 -0.34 21.29
N GLU A 262 -16.08 -0.80 22.41
CA GLU A 262 -15.58 -2.15 22.61
C GLU A 262 -16.63 -3.04 23.28
N PHE A 263 -16.75 -4.28 22.82
CA PHE A 263 -17.61 -5.28 23.43
C PHE A 263 -17.08 -6.69 23.21
N TRP A 264 -17.45 -7.60 24.12
CA TRP A 264 -17.10 -9.01 24.01
C TRP A 264 -18.15 -9.77 23.18
N ALA A 265 -17.67 -10.62 22.27
CA ALA A 265 -18.47 -11.59 21.54
C ALA A 265 -17.90 -12.99 21.75
N GLY A 266 -18.38 -13.69 22.79
CA GLY A 266 -17.71 -14.87 23.32
C GLY A 266 -16.34 -14.49 23.90
N ASP A 267 -15.28 -15.18 23.46
CA ASP A 267 -13.91 -14.95 23.91
C ASP A 267 -13.15 -13.89 23.09
N GLN A 268 -13.82 -13.21 22.17
CA GLN A 268 -13.21 -12.21 21.29
C GLN A 268 -13.65 -10.79 21.67
N LEU A 269 -12.67 -9.92 21.92
CA LEU A 269 -12.90 -8.47 22.03
C LEU A 269 -13.14 -7.90 20.63
N CYS A 270 -14.27 -7.22 20.45
CA CYS A 270 -14.73 -6.67 19.19
C CYS A 270 -14.94 -5.15 19.32
N MET A 271 -14.79 -4.43 18.21
CA MET A 271 -15.12 -3.01 18.12
C MET A 271 -16.32 -2.81 17.20
N PHE A 272 -17.12 -1.76 17.44
CA PHE A 272 -18.27 -1.44 16.60
C PHE A 272 -17.88 -1.21 15.13
N THR A 273 -16.73 -0.58 14.85
CA THR A 273 -16.21 -0.42 13.48
C THR A 273 -15.94 -1.73 12.76
N ASN A 274 -15.65 -2.81 13.50
CA ASN A 274 -15.35 -4.11 12.88
C ASN A 274 -16.60 -4.77 12.32
N ILE A 275 -17.78 -4.36 12.79
CA ILE A 275 -19.07 -4.87 12.33
C ILE A 275 -19.87 -3.85 11.53
N LEU A 276 -19.44 -2.59 11.46
CA LEU A 276 -20.18 -1.53 10.77
C LEU A 276 -19.88 -1.53 9.27
N ASP A 277 -20.88 -1.91 8.46
CA ASP A 277 -20.80 -1.84 7.00
C ASP A 277 -21.10 -0.42 6.49
N ASN A 278 -22.19 0.17 6.99
CA ASN A 278 -22.69 1.46 6.52
C ASN A 278 -23.54 2.15 7.60
N ARG A 279 -23.56 3.48 7.60
CA ARG A 279 -24.42 4.32 8.43
C ARG A 279 -25.02 5.44 7.58
N ILE A 280 -26.35 5.52 7.58
CA ILE A 280 -27.12 6.56 6.87
C ILE A 280 -27.90 7.34 7.91
N ASN A 281 -27.63 8.63 8.05
CA ASN A 281 -28.34 9.49 9.00
C ASN A 281 -29.61 10.04 8.32
N GLU A 282 -30.78 9.83 8.92
CA GLU A 282 -32.05 10.41 8.47
C GLU A 282 -32.33 11.75 9.17
N SER A 283 -31.94 11.86 10.45
CA SER A 283 -32.00 13.07 11.26
C SER A 283 -30.98 12.99 12.40
N ASP A 284 -30.85 14.07 13.19
CA ASP A 284 -29.95 14.11 14.37
C ASP A 284 -30.24 13.01 15.40
N LYS A 285 -31.49 12.53 15.45
CA LYS A 285 -31.92 11.49 16.38
C LYS A 285 -32.23 10.16 15.72
N LYS A 286 -32.25 10.06 14.38
CA LYS A 286 -32.65 8.83 13.69
C LYS A 286 -31.66 8.47 12.60
N PHE A 287 -31.17 7.24 12.63
CA PHE A 287 -30.21 6.75 11.64
C PHE A 287 -30.36 5.26 11.41
N LYS A 288 -29.89 4.81 10.24
CA LYS A 288 -29.93 3.43 9.78
C LYS A 288 -28.50 2.89 9.72
N ILE A 289 -28.26 1.76 10.36
CA ILE A 289 -26.98 1.06 10.35
C ILE A 289 -27.11 -0.29 9.68
N ALA A 290 -26.17 -0.59 8.78
CA ALA A 290 -25.95 -1.94 8.27
C ALA A 290 -24.74 -2.51 9.01
N ILE A 291 -24.91 -3.67 9.63
CA ILE A 291 -23.84 -4.38 10.33
C ILE A 291 -23.63 -5.78 9.77
N SER A 292 -22.38 -6.22 9.66
CA SER A 292 -22.01 -7.57 9.24
C SER A 292 -20.82 -8.13 10.01
N GLY A 293 -20.80 -9.45 10.23
CA GLY A 293 -19.75 -10.10 11.01
C GLY A 293 -20.04 -11.58 11.24
N SER A 294 -19.35 -12.16 12.23
CA SER A 294 -19.69 -13.50 12.72
C SER A 294 -21.06 -13.50 13.41
N ALA A 295 -21.72 -14.66 13.46
CA ALA A 295 -23.02 -14.78 14.13
C ALA A 295 -22.94 -14.38 15.63
N ALA A 296 -21.82 -14.71 16.29
CA ALA A 296 -21.57 -14.35 17.69
C ALA A 296 -21.45 -12.84 17.90
N GLN A 297 -20.75 -12.13 17.00
CA GLN A 297 -20.61 -10.67 17.05
C GLN A 297 -21.95 -9.96 16.91
N ILE A 298 -22.73 -10.32 15.89
CA ILE A 298 -24.02 -9.69 15.62
C ILE A 298 -25.02 -9.99 16.76
N SER A 299 -25.02 -11.20 17.30
CA SER A 299 -25.87 -11.58 18.45
C SER A 299 -25.49 -10.82 19.73
N SER A 300 -24.19 -10.71 20.02
CA SER A 300 -23.69 -10.00 21.21
C SER A 300 -24.00 -8.51 21.14
N TYR A 301 -23.79 -7.89 19.97
CA TYR A 301 -24.13 -6.49 19.75
C TYR A 301 -25.66 -6.24 19.80
N GLY A 302 -26.47 -7.15 19.27
CA GLY A 302 -27.93 -7.11 19.42
C GLY A 302 -28.39 -7.14 20.88
N THR A 303 -27.70 -7.89 21.74
CA THR A 303 -27.98 -7.93 23.18
C THR A 303 -27.66 -6.59 23.86
N ILE A 304 -26.58 -5.92 23.43
CA ILE A 304 -26.21 -4.59 23.91
C ILE A 304 -27.25 -3.55 23.49
N LEU A 305 -27.69 -3.58 22.23
CA LEU A 305 -28.78 -2.72 21.74
C LEU A 305 -30.05 -2.91 22.56
N LYS A 306 -30.44 -4.16 22.84
CA LYS A 306 -31.62 -4.46 23.65
C LYS A 306 -31.54 -3.85 25.04
N LYS A 307 -30.38 -3.92 25.72
CA LYS A 307 -30.18 -3.28 27.03
C LYS A 307 -30.38 -1.76 26.98
N GLU A 308 -29.94 -1.08 25.91
CA GLU A 308 -30.15 0.37 25.76
C GLU A 308 -31.60 0.72 25.42
N VAL A 309 -32.34 -0.18 24.74
CA VAL A 309 -33.79 -0.08 24.56
C VAL A 309 -34.52 -0.23 25.90
N ASP A 310 -34.16 -1.25 26.69
CA ASP A 310 -34.77 -1.51 28.01
C ASP A 310 -34.52 -0.34 28.99
N ARG A 311 -33.39 0.37 28.84
CA ARG A 311 -33.07 1.61 29.57
C ARG A 311 -33.83 2.84 29.07
N GLY A 312 -34.60 2.71 27.99
CA GLY A 312 -35.35 3.81 27.37
C GLY A 312 -34.48 4.88 26.71
N LYS A 313 -33.20 4.58 26.38
CA LYS A 313 -32.32 5.56 25.72
C LYS A 313 -32.54 5.61 24.22
N ILE A 314 -32.88 4.47 23.62
CA ILE A 314 -33.09 4.33 22.19
C ILE A 314 -34.35 3.49 21.89
N ARG A 315 -34.87 3.65 20.68
CA ARG A 315 -35.81 2.72 20.05
C ARG A 315 -35.10 2.09 18.85
N VAL A 316 -35.29 0.78 18.69
CA VAL A 316 -34.62 0.00 17.64
C VAL A 316 -35.67 -0.76 16.84
N GLU A 317 -35.60 -0.65 15.52
CA GLU A 317 -36.39 -1.43 14.57
C GLU A 317 -35.44 -2.30 13.73
N TYR A 318 -35.60 -3.61 13.85
CA TYR A 318 -34.85 -4.57 13.06
C TYR A 318 -35.54 -4.77 11.73
N LEU A 319 -34.92 -4.31 10.65
CA LEU A 319 -35.35 -4.65 9.31
C LEU A 319 -34.87 -6.07 9.05
N SER A 320 -35.79 -7.05 9.19
CA SER A 320 -35.48 -8.40 8.75
C SER A 320 -35.05 -8.31 7.30
N ALA A 321 -33.85 -8.77 6.98
CA ALA A 321 -33.48 -9.03 5.60
C ALA A 321 -34.38 -10.16 5.08
N LYS A 322 -35.61 -9.82 4.67
CA LYS A 322 -36.36 -10.62 3.71
C LYS A 322 -35.64 -10.44 2.38
N GLU A 323 -34.51 -11.14 2.23
CA GLU A 323 -33.95 -11.57 0.96
C GLU A 323 -32.73 -12.47 1.22
N ASN A 324 -32.96 -13.77 0.99
CA ASN A 324 -31.96 -14.82 0.75
C ASN A 324 -31.06 -15.28 1.91
N SER A 325 -31.50 -15.23 3.16
CA SER A 325 -31.03 -16.25 4.11
C SER A 325 -31.85 -17.51 3.89
N VAL A 326 -31.23 -18.52 3.27
CA VAL A 326 -31.64 -19.92 3.39
C VAL A 326 -31.80 -20.19 4.88
N ILE A 327 -33.03 -20.14 5.36
CA ILE A 327 -33.43 -20.81 6.60
C ILE A 327 -32.91 -22.23 6.40
N PRO A 328 -32.08 -22.81 7.29
CA PRO A 328 -31.88 -24.24 7.27
C PRO A 328 -33.27 -24.82 7.52
N THR A 329 -33.95 -25.19 6.45
CA THR A 329 -35.16 -25.99 6.55
C THR A 329 -34.77 -27.15 7.44
N PRO A 330 -35.55 -27.45 8.50
CA PRO A 330 -35.29 -28.63 9.31
C PRO A 330 -35.10 -29.77 8.31
N LYS A 331 -33.91 -30.39 8.29
CA LYS A 331 -33.59 -31.48 7.35
C LYS A 331 -34.82 -32.37 7.34
N LYS A 332 -35.59 -32.37 6.24
CA LYS A 332 -36.78 -33.23 6.12
C LYS A 332 -36.25 -34.61 6.46
N ARG A 333 -36.63 -35.13 7.64
CA ARG A 333 -36.27 -36.49 8.04
C ARG A 333 -36.79 -37.35 6.90
N LEU A 334 -35.89 -38.13 6.29
CA LEU A 334 -36.27 -39.08 5.27
C LEU A 334 -37.35 -39.97 5.88
N ASP A 335 -38.51 -40.05 5.23
CA ASP A 335 -39.60 -40.89 5.70
C ASP A 335 -39.10 -42.34 5.76
N TYR A 336 -39.31 -43.01 6.89
CA TYR A 336 -38.79 -44.35 7.15
C TYR A 336 -39.28 -45.35 6.09
N LYS A 337 -40.52 -45.17 5.60
CA LYS A 337 -41.06 -45.99 4.51
C LYS A 337 -40.25 -45.85 3.22
N THR A 338 -39.80 -44.63 2.90
CA THR A 338 -38.96 -44.37 1.72
C THR A 338 -37.57 -45.00 1.88
N ILE A 339 -37.01 -45.00 3.09
CA ILE A 339 -35.72 -45.65 3.37
C ILE A 339 -35.81 -47.16 3.13
N LEU A 340 -36.88 -47.79 3.62
CA LEU A 340 -37.08 -49.24 3.48
C LEU A 340 -37.26 -49.64 2.00
N LEU A 341 -38.08 -48.90 1.25
CA LEU A 341 -38.30 -49.14 -0.18
C LEU A 341 -37.01 -49.02 -1.01
N ILE A 342 -36.15 -48.04 -0.69
CA ILE A 342 -34.86 -47.90 -1.36
C ILE A 342 -33.93 -49.05 -0.98
N LYS A 343 -33.94 -49.48 0.29
CA LYS A 343 -33.10 -50.60 0.76
C LYS A 343 -33.46 -51.91 0.07
N GLU A 344 -34.73 -52.22 -0.10
CA GLU A 344 -35.21 -53.45 -0.76
C GLU A 344 -34.87 -53.51 -2.26
N ARG A 345 -34.59 -52.37 -2.89
CA ARG A 345 -34.26 -52.27 -4.32
C ARG A 345 -32.75 -52.18 -4.60
N LEU A 346 -31.92 -52.12 -3.58
CA LEU A 346 -30.47 -52.11 -3.76
C LEU A 346 -29.96 -53.55 -3.93
N PRO A 347 -29.23 -53.86 -5.02
CA PRO A 347 -28.57 -55.14 -5.17
C PRO A 347 -27.37 -55.24 -4.20
N GLU A 348 -26.84 -56.46 -4.02
CA GLU A 348 -25.60 -56.66 -3.28
C GLU A 348 -24.44 -55.87 -3.91
N GLN A 349 -23.57 -55.30 -3.07
CA GLN A 349 -22.41 -54.55 -3.55
C GLN A 349 -21.41 -55.48 -4.26
N PRO A 350 -20.67 -54.99 -5.28
CA PRO A 350 -20.56 -53.60 -5.72
C PRO A 350 -21.63 -53.16 -6.73
N TRP A 351 -22.11 -51.92 -6.61
CA TRP A 351 -23.12 -51.37 -7.52
C TRP A 351 -22.53 -50.81 -8.82
N GLN A 352 -23.31 -50.92 -9.90
CA GLN A 352 -23.00 -50.24 -11.15
C GLN A 352 -23.13 -48.72 -11.03
N THR A 353 -22.29 -47.99 -11.77
CA THR A 353 -22.31 -46.53 -11.81
C THR A 353 -23.68 -46.02 -12.26
N GLY A 354 -24.37 -45.29 -11.38
CA GLY A 354 -25.69 -44.72 -11.68
C GLY A 354 -26.88 -45.49 -11.09
N ILE A 355 -26.67 -46.49 -10.23
CA ILE A 355 -27.75 -47.25 -9.56
C ILE A 355 -28.82 -46.35 -8.90
N HIS A 356 -28.40 -45.21 -8.34
CA HIS A 356 -29.29 -44.23 -7.70
C HIS A 356 -30.26 -43.56 -8.67
N LYS A 357 -29.95 -43.51 -9.98
CA LYS A 357 -30.84 -42.98 -11.02
C LYS A 357 -31.90 -44.01 -11.40
N ILE A 358 -31.51 -45.27 -11.52
CA ILE A 358 -32.41 -46.39 -11.83
C ILE A 358 -33.47 -46.51 -10.74
N ILE A 359 -33.05 -46.57 -9.47
CA ILE A 359 -33.95 -46.66 -8.33
C ILE A 359 -34.83 -45.40 -8.20
N ALA A 360 -34.29 -44.22 -8.52
CA ALA A 360 -35.06 -42.97 -8.50
C ALA A 360 -36.18 -42.97 -9.55
N GLU A 361 -35.89 -43.44 -10.76
CA GLU A 361 -36.85 -43.56 -11.84
C GLU A 361 -37.92 -44.61 -11.52
N GLU A 362 -37.53 -45.78 -11.01
CA GLU A 362 -38.46 -46.85 -10.61
C GLU A 362 -39.43 -46.43 -9.49
N LEU A 363 -38.94 -45.67 -8.51
CA LEU A 363 -39.73 -45.26 -7.34
C LEU A 363 -40.41 -43.90 -7.52
N GLY A 364 -40.23 -43.23 -8.67
CA GLY A 364 -40.73 -41.86 -8.90
C GLY A 364 -40.16 -40.82 -7.93
N LEU A 365 -38.94 -41.04 -7.44
CA LEU A 365 -38.24 -40.18 -6.49
C LEU A 365 -37.19 -39.31 -7.17
N SER A 366 -36.78 -38.22 -6.53
CA SER A 366 -35.64 -37.44 -7.04
C SER A 366 -34.32 -38.18 -6.79
N ASN A 367 -33.40 -38.13 -7.76
CA ASN A 367 -32.04 -38.68 -7.64
C ASN A 367 -31.33 -38.26 -6.34
N LYS A 368 -31.59 -37.02 -5.89
CA LYS A 368 -31.03 -36.45 -4.66
C LYS A 368 -31.52 -37.16 -3.41
N ILE A 369 -32.80 -37.55 -3.36
CA ILE A 369 -33.36 -38.31 -2.23
C ILE A 369 -32.71 -39.69 -2.16
N VAL A 370 -32.66 -40.40 -3.29
CA VAL A 370 -32.08 -41.75 -3.35
C VAL A 370 -30.60 -41.75 -2.98
N THR A 371 -29.81 -40.81 -3.52
CA THR A 371 -28.38 -40.65 -3.19
C THR A 371 -28.18 -40.39 -1.70
N ASN A 372 -28.98 -39.51 -1.11
CA ASN A 372 -28.89 -39.20 0.33
C ASN A 372 -29.27 -40.40 1.19
N THR A 373 -30.27 -41.18 0.79
CA THR A 373 -30.69 -42.40 1.49
C THR A 373 -29.61 -43.48 1.42
N ILE A 374 -29.01 -43.71 0.26
CA ILE A 374 -27.89 -44.65 0.10
C ILE A 374 -26.73 -44.27 1.02
N ASN A 375 -26.31 -43.00 1.01
CA ASN A 375 -25.24 -42.51 1.89
C ASN A 375 -25.60 -42.67 3.38
N TYR A 376 -26.87 -42.51 3.74
CA TYR A 376 -27.37 -42.74 5.10
C TYR A 376 -27.30 -44.22 5.49
N LEU A 377 -27.67 -45.14 4.59
CA LEU A 377 -27.62 -46.58 4.81
C LEU A 377 -26.18 -47.10 4.96
N ILE A 378 -25.26 -46.63 4.11
CA ILE A 378 -23.82 -46.93 4.20
C ILE A 378 -23.26 -46.41 5.53
N LYS A 379 -23.52 -45.14 5.87
CA LYS A 379 -22.99 -44.51 7.09
C LYS A 379 -23.44 -45.22 8.37
N ASN A 380 -24.62 -45.84 8.36
CA ASN A 380 -25.18 -46.54 9.51
C ASN A 380 -24.94 -48.06 9.46
N GLY A 381 -24.13 -48.58 8.53
CA GLY A 381 -23.81 -50.01 8.42
C GLY A 381 -25.03 -50.89 8.15
N GLN A 382 -26.06 -50.37 7.48
CA GLN A 382 -27.27 -51.13 7.18
C GLN A 382 -27.20 -51.88 5.84
N ILE A 383 -26.16 -51.60 5.06
CA ILE A 383 -25.79 -52.28 3.83
C ILE A 383 -24.26 -52.28 3.79
N ASP A 384 -23.68 -53.46 3.62
CA ASP A 384 -22.23 -53.67 3.48
C ASP A 384 -21.77 -53.52 2.03
#